data_AF-A0A7C2WTJ1-F1
#
_entry.id   AF-A0A7C2WTJ1-F1
#
_cell.length_a   1.000
_cell.length_b   1.000
_cell.length_c   1.000
_cell.angle_alpha   90.00
_cell.angle_beta   90.00
_cell.angle_gamma   90.00
#
_symmetry.space_group_name_H-M   'P 1'
#
loop_
_entity.id
_entity.type
_entity.pdbx_description
1 polymer ?
#
loop_
_entity_poly.entity_id
_entity_poly.type
_entity_poly.pdbx_seq_one_letter_code
_entity_poly.pdbx_strand_id
1 'polypeptide(L)'
;MMKNLRRLVLAVGIGSMVVLLLSGCGISKTEHEALQSDYDVLKAELDGIKEVCPPRDFSSIAELEDWLSANDVSEEPITEYADEWYRKALKIQEDALEDGYIISADYDLSDDGESAYVWCVTIVRGRVFFWDPETDEVTEEIFFGTVK
;
A
#
# COMPACT_ATOMS: atom_id res chain seq x y z
N MET A 1 -18.97 -35.08 -69.38
CA MET A 1 -19.28 -33.73 -68.85
C MET A 1 -19.15 -33.60 -67.31
N MET A 2 -18.99 -34.68 -66.52
CA MET A 2 -18.97 -34.60 -65.05
C MET A 2 -17.58 -34.48 -64.37
N LYS A 3 -16.47 -34.61 -65.11
CA LYS A 3 -15.10 -34.58 -64.52
C LYS A 3 -14.62 -33.17 -64.15
N ASN A 4 -15.17 -32.13 -64.78
CA ASN A 4 -14.72 -30.75 -64.57
C ASN A 4 -15.45 -30.05 -63.41
N LEU A 5 -16.63 -30.56 -63.01
CA LEU A 5 -17.41 -29.99 -61.89
C LEU A 5 -16.84 -30.38 -60.53
N ARG A 6 -16.23 -31.58 -60.41
CA ARG A 6 -15.56 -32.02 -59.17
C ARG A 6 -14.26 -31.25 -58.86
N ARG A 7 -13.56 -30.74 -59.88
CA ARG A 7 -12.35 -29.93 -59.67
C ARG A 7 -12.66 -28.50 -59.24
N LEU A 8 -13.81 -27.95 -59.66
CA LEU A 8 -14.24 -26.60 -59.29
C LEU A 8 -14.71 -26.50 -57.83
N VAL A 9 -15.44 -27.52 -57.34
CA VAL A 9 -15.93 -27.55 -55.94
C VAL A 9 -14.78 -27.74 -54.94
N LEU A 10 -13.73 -28.47 -55.31
CA LEU A 10 -12.56 -28.66 -54.44
C LEU A 10 -11.69 -27.39 -54.33
N ALA A 11 -11.62 -26.57 -55.38
CA ALA A 11 -10.85 -25.32 -55.37
C ALA A 11 -11.52 -24.20 -54.56
N VAL A 12 -12.85 -24.13 -54.56
CA VAL A 12 -13.61 -23.12 -53.80
C VAL A 12 -13.67 -23.47 -52.30
N GLY A 13 -13.71 -24.76 -51.95
CA GLY A 13 -13.70 -25.21 -50.55
C GLY A 13 -12.37 -24.93 -49.81
N ILE A 14 -11.24 -25.00 -50.51
CA ILE A 14 -9.91 -24.75 -49.92
C ILE A 14 -9.63 -23.24 -49.81
N GLY A 15 -10.09 -22.43 -50.77
CA GLY A 15 -9.94 -20.98 -50.70
C GLY A 15 -10.68 -20.32 -49.53
N SER A 16 -11.87 -20.83 -49.17
CA SER A 16 -12.66 -20.27 -48.05
C SER A 16 -12.16 -20.70 -46.66
N MET A 17 -11.51 -21.87 -46.56
CA MET A 17 -10.98 -22.37 -45.29
C MET A 17 -9.63 -21.72 -44.91
N VAL A 18 -8.86 -21.22 -45.88
CA VAL A 18 -7.62 -20.47 -45.64
C VAL A 18 -7.89 -19.04 -45.15
N VAL A 19 -9.00 -18.42 -45.56
CA VAL A 19 -9.39 -17.08 -45.09
C VAL A 19 -9.87 -17.10 -43.63
N LEU A 20 -10.41 -18.22 -43.14
CA LEU A 20 -10.83 -18.37 -41.73
C LEU A 20 -9.68 -18.69 -40.77
N LEU A 21 -8.53 -19.18 -41.26
CA LEU A 21 -7.36 -19.49 -40.42
C LEU A 21 -6.39 -18.30 -40.27
N LEU A 22 -6.50 -17.27 -41.13
CA LEU A 22 -5.65 -16.08 -41.05
C LEU A 22 -6.17 -15.01 -40.09
N SER A 23 -7.45 -15.06 -39.69
CA SER A 23 -8.03 -14.14 -38.71
C SER A 23 -7.77 -14.54 -37.25
N GLY A 24 -7.35 -15.78 -37.00
CA GLY A 24 -7.07 -16.29 -35.64
C GLY A 24 -5.63 -16.02 -35.13
N CYS A 25 -4.74 -15.51 -35.98
CA CYS A 25 -3.31 -15.31 -35.63
C CYS A 25 -2.98 -13.87 -35.23
N GLY A 26 -3.83 -12.89 -35.57
CA GLY A 26 -3.66 -11.50 -35.13
C GLY A 26 -4.14 -11.24 -33.70
N ILE A 27 -5.15 -11.99 -33.24
CA ILE A 27 -5.74 -11.83 -31.92
C ILE A 27 -4.80 -12.38 -30.83
N SER A 28 -4.17 -13.54 -31.03
CA SER A 28 -3.30 -14.16 -30.00
C SER A 28 -2.00 -13.39 -29.72
N LYS A 29 -1.39 -12.75 -30.73
CA LYS A 29 -0.17 -11.96 -30.53
C LYS A 29 -0.47 -10.69 -29.75
N THR A 30 -1.55 -10.01 -30.11
CA THR A 30 -1.98 -8.77 -29.45
C THR A 30 -2.43 -9.04 -28.01
N GLU A 31 -3.16 -10.13 -27.78
CA GLU A 31 -3.53 -10.58 -26.43
C GLU A 31 -2.32 -10.99 -25.59
N HIS A 32 -1.31 -11.62 -26.19
CA HIS A 32 -0.09 -11.99 -25.48
C HIS A 32 0.74 -10.76 -25.09
N GLU A 33 0.86 -9.77 -25.98
CA GLU A 33 1.54 -8.50 -25.69
C GLU A 33 0.81 -7.72 -24.59
N ALA A 34 -0.53 -7.68 -24.63
CA ALA A 34 -1.33 -7.07 -23.58
C ALA A 34 -1.15 -7.79 -22.23
N LEU A 35 -1.22 -9.13 -22.21
CA LEU A 35 -1.06 -9.92 -20.99
C LEU A 35 0.36 -9.81 -20.42
N GLN A 36 1.38 -9.68 -21.26
CA GLN A 36 2.75 -9.44 -20.80
C GLN A 36 2.89 -8.05 -20.17
N SER A 37 2.29 -7.03 -20.77
CA SER A 37 2.26 -5.68 -20.21
C SER A 37 1.55 -5.67 -18.86
N ASP A 38 0.38 -6.30 -18.74
CA ASP A 38 -0.36 -6.41 -17.49
C ASP A 38 0.45 -7.16 -16.43
N TYR A 39 1.12 -8.27 -16.82
CA TYR A 39 2.01 -9.01 -15.92
C TYR A 39 3.15 -8.14 -15.39
N ASP A 40 3.80 -7.36 -16.26
CA ASP A 40 4.93 -6.50 -15.87
C ASP A 40 4.46 -5.39 -14.91
N VAL A 41 3.26 -4.82 -15.13
CA VAL A 41 2.63 -3.86 -14.21
C VAL A 41 2.31 -4.49 -12.87
N LEU A 42 1.58 -5.62 -12.85
CA LEU A 42 1.20 -6.30 -11.61
C LEU A 42 2.43 -6.76 -10.81
N LYS A 43 3.49 -7.17 -11.51
CA LYS A 43 4.75 -7.54 -10.86
C LYS A 43 5.40 -6.33 -10.20
N ALA A 44 5.46 -5.19 -10.89
CA ALA A 44 5.98 -3.96 -10.31
C ALA A 44 5.16 -3.50 -9.09
N GLU A 45 3.83 -3.56 -9.18
CA GLU A 45 2.94 -3.27 -8.04
C GLU A 45 3.16 -4.23 -6.87
N LEU A 46 3.28 -5.53 -7.15
CA LEU A 46 3.55 -6.54 -6.12
C LEU A 46 4.92 -6.35 -5.46
N ASP A 47 5.94 -6.03 -6.25
CA ASP A 47 7.29 -5.79 -5.75
C ASP A 47 7.31 -4.53 -4.88
N GLY A 48 6.59 -3.47 -5.25
CA GLY A 48 6.42 -2.27 -4.43
C GLY A 48 5.66 -2.52 -3.12
N ILE A 49 4.55 -3.25 -3.15
CA ILE A 49 3.80 -3.59 -1.92
C ILE A 49 4.67 -4.41 -0.96
N LYS A 50 5.49 -5.33 -1.47
CA LYS A 50 6.35 -6.18 -0.64
C LYS A 50 7.50 -5.44 0.03
N GLU A 51 7.84 -4.25 -0.46
CA GLU A 51 8.88 -3.42 0.16
C GLU A 51 8.43 -2.87 1.52
N VAL A 52 7.12 -2.59 1.66
CA VAL A 52 6.52 -1.98 2.87
C VAL A 52 5.59 -2.91 3.66
N CYS A 53 5.20 -4.07 3.09
CA CYS A 53 4.23 -4.99 3.67
C CYS A 53 4.84 -6.37 4.01
N PRO A 54 4.66 -6.89 5.24
CA PRO A 54 3.91 -6.28 6.34
C PRO A 54 4.69 -5.12 6.97
N PRO A 55 4.00 -4.06 7.42
CA PRO A 55 4.61 -3.03 8.23
C PRO A 55 5.27 -3.64 9.46
N ARG A 56 6.33 -2.98 9.95
CA ARG A 56 7.14 -3.48 11.07
C ARG A 56 7.22 -2.47 12.20
N ASP A 57 7.61 -2.98 13.35
CA ASP A 57 8.04 -2.18 14.48
C ASP A 57 9.39 -1.50 14.18
N PHE A 58 9.67 -0.40 14.89
CA PHE A 58 11.00 0.17 14.92
C PHE A 58 11.96 -0.79 15.64
N SER A 59 13.16 -0.95 15.08
CA SER A 59 14.19 -1.84 15.59
C SER A 59 14.96 -1.23 16.76
N SER A 60 14.87 0.08 17.00
CA SER A 60 15.49 0.79 18.12
C SER A 60 14.85 2.15 18.35
N ILE A 61 15.07 2.74 19.53
CA ILE A 61 14.58 4.09 19.84
C ILE A 61 15.21 5.14 18.93
N ALA A 62 16.50 4.98 18.60
CA ALA A 62 17.20 5.88 17.69
C ALA A 62 16.58 5.88 16.28
N GLU A 63 16.10 4.74 15.79
CA GLU A 63 15.41 4.66 14.50
C GLU A 63 14.06 5.40 14.53
N LEU A 64 13.34 5.32 15.65
CA LEU A 64 12.10 6.07 15.84
C LEU A 64 12.38 7.59 15.91
N GLU A 65 13.38 8.00 16.69
CA GLU A 65 13.79 9.40 16.81
C GLU A 65 14.28 9.97 15.47
N ASP A 66 15.08 9.20 14.72
CA ASP A 66 15.54 9.57 13.38
C ASP A 66 14.34 9.73 12.43
N TRP A 67 13.37 8.82 12.47
CA TRP A 67 12.15 8.89 11.65
C TRP A 67 11.28 10.10 12.01
N LEU A 68 11.04 10.34 13.31
CA LEU A 68 10.27 11.49 13.78
C LEU A 68 10.92 12.81 13.36
N SER A 69 12.25 12.93 13.49
CA SER A 69 12.96 14.14 13.08
C SER A 69 12.89 14.44 11.57
N ALA A 70 12.55 13.43 10.75
CA ALA A 70 12.37 13.57 9.31
C ALA A 70 10.91 13.84 8.93
N ASN A 71 9.96 13.52 9.82
CA ASN A 71 8.54 13.81 9.66
C ASN A 71 8.26 15.28 10.05
N ASP A 72 7.41 15.98 9.31
CA ASP A 72 7.22 17.43 9.47
C ASP A 72 6.00 17.84 10.30
N VAL A 73 5.27 16.88 10.88
CA VAL A 73 4.00 17.15 11.56
C VAL A 73 4.20 17.96 12.85
N SER A 74 5.28 17.71 13.59
CA SER A 74 5.60 18.45 14.82
C SER A 74 5.99 19.91 14.55
N GLU A 75 6.41 20.24 13.33
CA GLU A 75 6.73 21.60 12.88
C GLU A 75 5.49 22.40 12.46
N GLU A 76 4.33 21.74 12.33
CA GLU A 76 3.07 22.42 12.07
C GLU A 76 2.58 23.23 13.29
N PRO A 77 1.86 24.35 13.10
CA PRO A 77 1.37 25.17 14.21
C PRO A 77 0.59 24.36 15.26
N ILE A 78 0.84 24.63 16.55
CA ILE A 78 0.10 24.05 17.68
C ILE A 78 -1.40 24.26 17.47
N THR A 79 -2.17 23.20 17.74
CA THR A 79 -3.63 23.15 17.57
C THR A 79 -4.34 23.43 18.88
N GLU A 80 -5.52 24.06 18.80
CA GLU A 80 -6.33 24.38 19.99
C GLU A 80 -7.41 23.33 20.25
N TYR A 81 -7.78 22.55 19.23
CA TYR A 81 -8.92 21.65 19.26
C TYR A 81 -8.51 20.19 19.07
N ALA A 82 -9.18 19.30 19.80
CA ALA A 82 -8.88 17.87 19.82
C ALA A 82 -9.00 17.19 18.45
N ASP A 83 -9.90 17.66 17.57
CA ASP A 83 -10.07 17.12 16.23
C ASP A 83 -8.90 17.48 15.30
N GLU A 84 -8.32 18.67 15.47
CA GLU A 84 -7.11 19.09 14.75
C GLU A 84 -5.89 18.34 15.29
N TRP A 85 -5.79 18.18 16.62
CA TRP A 85 -4.73 17.42 17.28
C TRP A 85 -4.75 15.94 16.84
N TYR A 86 -5.93 15.32 16.80
CA TYR A 86 -6.10 13.95 16.31
C TYR A 86 -5.81 13.83 14.81
N ARG A 87 -6.12 14.86 14.00
CA ARG A 87 -5.76 14.88 12.57
C ARG A 87 -4.24 14.82 12.37
N LYS A 88 -3.46 15.49 13.20
CA LYS A 88 -1.99 15.38 13.17
C LYS A 88 -1.52 13.96 13.50
N ALA A 89 -2.06 13.35 14.55
CA ALA A 89 -1.74 11.96 14.88
C ALA A 89 -2.08 10.98 13.74
N LEU A 90 -3.21 11.20 13.05
CA LEU A 90 -3.58 10.42 11.87
C LEU A 90 -2.61 10.61 10.70
N LYS A 91 -2.12 11.84 10.47
CA LYS A 91 -1.10 12.11 9.44
C LYS A 91 0.19 11.36 9.75
N ILE A 92 0.67 11.38 10.99
CA ILE A 92 1.85 10.61 11.43
C ILE A 92 1.63 9.09 11.19
N GLN A 93 0.45 8.57 11.52
CA GLN A 93 0.12 7.16 11.27
C GLN A 93 0.13 6.81 9.76
N GLU A 94 -0.38 7.70 8.91
CA GLU A 94 -0.39 7.52 7.46
C GLU A 94 1.04 7.53 6.90
N ASP A 95 1.83 8.55 7.24
CA ASP A 95 3.23 8.68 6.83
C ASP A 95 4.05 7.46 7.28
N ALA A 96 3.84 6.99 8.51
CA ALA A 96 4.51 5.80 9.02
C ALA A 96 4.15 4.54 8.22
N LEU A 97 2.89 4.38 7.85
CA LEU A 97 2.44 3.24 7.06
C LEU A 97 3.00 3.27 5.63
N GLU A 98 3.11 4.44 5.02
CA GLU A 98 3.75 4.63 3.72
C GLU A 98 5.24 4.22 3.76
N ASP A 99 5.92 4.48 4.87
CA ASP A 99 7.31 4.09 5.10
C ASP A 99 7.49 2.65 5.63
N GLY A 100 6.39 1.91 5.84
CA GLY A 100 6.41 0.52 6.30
C GLY A 100 6.56 0.33 7.82
N TYR A 101 6.21 1.34 8.62
CA TYR A 101 6.20 1.30 10.08
C TYR A 101 4.79 1.19 10.66
N ILE A 102 4.70 0.68 11.90
CA ILE A 102 3.46 0.65 12.68
C ILE A 102 3.51 1.76 13.73
N ILE A 103 2.64 2.76 13.56
CA ILE A 103 2.31 3.76 14.58
C ILE A 103 0.78 3.80 14.67
N SER A 104 0.25 3.85 15.89
CA SER A 104 -1.19 4.04 16.13
C SER A 104 -1.43 5.46 16.61
N ALA A 105 -2.34 6.16 15.96
CA ALA A 105 -3.02 7.30 16.56
C ALA A 105 -4.01 6.77 17.61
N ASP A 106 -4.00 7.36 18.79
CA ASP A 106 -4.89 6.99 19.88
C ASP A 106 -5.51 8.25 20.50
N TYR A 107 -6.74 8.09 20.96
CA TYR A 107 -7.64 9.14 21.37
C TYR A 107 -8.45 8.66 22.56
N ASP A 108 -8.36 9.40 23.66
CA ASP A 108 -9.15 9.15 24.86
C ASP A 108 -9.88 10.42 25.30
N LEU A 109 -11.02 10.23 25.94
CA LEU A 109 -11.80 11.28 26.56
C LEU A 109 -11.74 11.10 28.07
N SER A 110 -11.59 12.20 28.80
CA SER A 110 -11.78 12.17 30.25
C SER A 110 -13.19 11.67 30.61
N ASP A 111 -13.32 11.09 31.81
CA ASP A 111 -14.61 10.56 32.30
C ASP A 111 -15.75 11.59 32.29
N ASP A 112 -15.42 12.87 32.41
CA ASP A 112 -16.37 14.00 32.35
C ASP A 112 -16.64 14.52 30.92
N GLY A 113 -15.87 14.05 29.93
CA GLY A 113 -15.94 14.48 28.53
C GLY A 113 -15.45 15.90 28.29
N GLU A 114 -14.80 16.54 29.27
CA GLU A 114 -14.34 17.93 29.16
C GLU A 114 -12.92 18.04 28.58
N SER A 115 -12.14 16.96 28.62
CA SER A 115 -10.78 16.90 28.09
C SER A 115 -10.65 15.74 27.11
N ALA A 116 -9.94 15.98 26.02
CA ALA A 116 -9.48 14.95 25.11
C ALA A 116 -7.97 14.82 25.23
N TYR A 117 -7.48 13.60 25.08
CA TYR A 117 -6.07 13.30 25.02
C TYR A 117 -5.78 12.56 23.73
N VAL A 118 -4.77 13.02 23.01
CA VAL A 118 -4.28 12.41 21.78
C VAL A 118 -2.82 12.06 21.96
N TRP A 119 -2.44 10.88 21.52
CA TRP A 119 -1.06 10.45 21.49
C TRP A 119 -0.82 9.52 20.31
N CYS A 120 0.42 9.50 19.85
CA CYS A 120 0.91 8.46 18.95
C CYS A 120 1.53 7.34 19.78
N VAL A 121 1.35 6.08 19.37
CA VAL A 121 1.87 4.89 20.07
C VAL A 121 2.60 3.99 19.09
N THR A 122 3.74 3.46 19.49
CA THR A 122 4.43 2.39 18.74
C THR A 122 5.07 1.37 19.67
N ILE A 123 5.52 0.26 19.10
CA ILE A 123 6.31 -0.76 19.77
C ILE A 123 7.75 -0.68 19.27
N VAL A 124 8.69 -0.63 20.20
CA VAL A 124 10.13 -0.73 19.90
C VAL A 124 10.73 -1.83 20.74
N ARG A 125 11.16 -2.92 20.09
CA ARG A 125 11.69 -4.13 20.77
C ARG A 125 10.76 -4.65 21.89
N GLY A 126 9.46 -4.66 21.62
CA GLY A 126 8.43 -5.12 22.56
C GLY A 126 8.06 -4.12 23.66
N ARG A 127 8.66 -2.93 23.70
CA ARG A 127 8.31 -1.87 24.66
C ARG A 127 7.39 -0.85 24.00
N VAL A 128 6.43 -0.35 24.76
CA VAL A 128 5.48 0.65 24.29
C VAL A 128 6.10 2.03 24.45
N PHE A 129 6.05 2.82 23.38
CA PHE A 129 6.46 4.21 23.38
C PHE A 129 5.31 5.07 22.90
N PHE A 130 5.19 6.27 23.47
CA PHE A 130 4.17 7.22 23.10
C PHE A 130 4.71 8.66 23.10
N TRP A 131 4.06 9.53 22.33
CA TRP A 131 4.40 10.95 22.25
C TRP A 131 3.18 11.78 21.85
N ASP A 132 3.26 13.08 22.14
CA ASP A 132 2.34 14.09 21.63
C ASP A 132 2.62 14.31 20.13
N PRO A 133 1.63 14.22 19.22
CA PRO A 133 1.85 14.43 17.78
C PRO A 133 2.35 15.84 17.42
N GLU A 134 2.38 16.79 18.36
CA GLU A 134 2.96 18.13 18.16
C GLU A 134 4.42 18.25 18.63
N THR A 135 5.03 17.13 19.05
CA THR A 135 6.42 17.09 19.51
C THR A 135 7.12 15.81 19.04
N ASP A 136 8.45 15.84 18.94
CA ASP A 136 9.25 14.62 18.69
C ASP A 136 9.72 13.96 20.00
N GLU A 137 9.19 14.37 21.15
CA GLU A 137 9.63 13.90 22.47
C GLU A 137 8.96 12.56 22.83
N VAL A 138 9.71 11.47 22.65
CA VAL A 138 9.23 10.11 22.90
C VAL A 138 9.37 9.72 24.38
N THR A 139 8.31 9.15 24.95
CA THR A 139 8.27 8.59 26.31
C THR A 139 8.06 7.07 26.29
N GLU A 140 8.84 6.32 27.08
CA GLU A 140 8.61 4.89 27.30
C GLU A 140 7.47 4.69 28.33
N GLU A 141 6.48 3.86 27.98
CA GLU A 141 5.47 3.41 28.92
C GLU A 141 5.96 2.18 29.70
N ILE A 142 6.29 2.41 30.98
CA ILE A 142 6.93 1.43 31.85
C ILE A 142 5.94 0.49 32.56
N PHE A 143 4.65 0.82 32.59
CA PHE A 143 3.64 0.06 33.34
C PHE A 143 3.13 -1.18 32.59
N PHE A 144 3.19 -1.20 31.25
CA PHE A 144 2.65 -2.30 30.45
C PHE A 144 3.62 -3.48 30.23
N GLY A 145 4.87 -3.38 30.70
CA GLY A 145 5.86 -4.44 30.54
C GLY A 145 6.33 -4.59 29.09
N THR A 146 6.65 -5.81 28.65
CA THR A 146 7.15 -6.08 27.29
C THR A 146 6.20 -7.01 26.54
N VAL A 147 5.74 -6.57 25.38
CA VAL A 147 4.94 -7.33 24.41
C VAL A 147 5.86 -8.25 23.60
N LYS A 148 5.41 -9.46 23.27
CA LYS A 148 6.18 -10.50 22.58
C LYS A 148 5.73 -10.69 21.14
#